data_AF-A0A2W6I536-F1
#
_entry.id   AF-A0A2W6I536-F1
#
_cell.length_a   1.000
_cell.length_b   1.000
_cell.length_c   1.000
_cell.angle_alpha   90.00
_cell.angle_beta   90.00
_cell.angle_gamma   90.00
#
_symmetry.space_group_name_H-M   'P 1'
#
loop_
_entity.id
_entity.type
_entity.pdbx_description
1 polymer ?
#
loop_
_entity_poly.entity_id
_entity_poly.type
_entity_poly.pdbx_seq_one_letter_code
_entity_poly.pdbx_strand_id
1 'polypeptide(L)'
;MSTYLVSSATLHNLYVLFHEAQAVAWRVAENISKKDYISAFATLAAAFFGAMFAFRLQQREKDRERRELQIARANEALQRVIRMLNIVGDYRTKVVDPVRHMGQAAAVSMKPTLSEDVSRERFDVADLSFMVTKEEQQAVFDLWLEERRFHTLMQAIDRRTKIHLDEYQPIAEAKKLHERRDLTLDALRTEVGPRVIDGLTALTSYIIKDVDDTLASLTAAKDTLRAVLKLRFPGQKFLDFELIKPEISATK
;
A
#
# COMPACT_ATOMS: atom_id res chain seq x y z
N MET A 1 -4.84 -30.64 -22.60
CA MET A 1 -6.05 -31.40 -22.22
C MET A 1 -5.60 -32.81 -21.86
N SER A 2 -5.41 -33.09 -20.57
CA SER A 2 -4.97 -34.41 -20.09
C SER A 2 -6.12 -35.04 -19.33
N THR A 3 -6.75 -36.03 -19.96
CA THR A 3 -7.90 -36.78 -19.44
C THR A 3 -7.38 -37.78 -18.41
N TYR A 4 -7.70 -37.56 -17.13
CA TYR A 4 -7.36 -38.48 -16.06
C TYR A 4 -8.12 -39.81 -16.23
N LEU A 5 -7.41 -40.83 -16.70
CA LEU A 5 -7.84 -42.22 -16.64
C LEU A 5 -7.79 -42.67 -15.17
N VAL A 6 -8.92 -42.53 -14.47
CA VAL A 6 -9.12 -43.19 -13.17
C VAL A 6 -9.12 -44.69 -13.43
N SER A 7 -8.03 -45.36 -13.02
CA SER A 7 -7.83 -46.80 -13.16
C SER A 7 -8.99 -47.59 -12.55
N SER A 8 -9.54 -48.58 -13.28
CA SER A 8 -10.69 -49.38 -12.83
C SER A 8 -10.46 -50.10 -11.48
N ALA A 9 -9.21 -50.23 -11.05
CA ALA A 9 -8.83 -50.76 -9.75
C ALA A 9 -9.33 -49.91 -8.56
N THR A 10 -9.44 -48.59 -8.70
CA THR A 10 -9.92 -47.72 -7.59
C THR A 10 -11.44 -47.79 -7.42
N LEU A 11 -12.18 -47.97 -8.51
CA LEU A 11 -13.63 -48.17 -8.47
C LEU A 11 -14.01 -49.52 -7.88
N HIS A 12 -13.21 -50.57 -8.12
CA HIS A 12 -13.43 -51.88 -7.53
C HIS A 12 -13.22 -51.86 -6.00
N ASN A 13 -12.18 -51.17 -5.52
CA ASN A 13 -11.92 -51.01 -4.08
C ASN A 13 -13.02 -50.22 -3.36
N LEU A 14 -13.57 -49.19 -3.99
CA LEU A 14 -14.71 -48.43 -3.44
C LEU A 14 -15.98 -49.29 -3.35
N TYR A 15 -16.23 -50.15 -4.34
CA TYR A 15 -17.37 -51.06 -4.33
C TYR A 15 -17.27 -52.12 -3.24
N VAL A 16 -16.08 -52.68 -3.04
CA VAL A 16 -15.81 -53.66 -1.98
C VAL A 16 -15.96 -53.01 -0.59
N LEU A 17 -15.40 -51.83 -0.37
CA LEU A 17 -15.56 -51.08 0.89
C LEU A 17 -17.02 -50.75 1.20
N PHE A 18 -17.82 -50.40 0.18
CA PHE A 18 -19.23 -50.08 0.36
C PHE A 18 -20.05 -51.34 0.70
N HIS A 19 -19.76 -52.47 0.06
CA HIS A 19 -20.40 -53.76 0.35
C HIS A 19 -20.03 -54.27 1.75
N GLU A 20 -18.76 -54.15 2.15
CA GLU A 20 -18.33 -54.51 3.51
C GLU A 20 -18.99 -53.61 4.57
N ALA A 21 -19.09 -52.30 4.32
CA ALA A 21 -19.79 -51.37 5.20
C ALA A 21 -21.30 -51.71 5.32
N GLN A 22 -21.95 -52.08 4.22
CA GLN A 22 -23.35 -52.50 4.22
C GLN A 22 -23.55 -53.84 4.97
N ALA A 23 -22.66 -54.82 4.76
CA ALA A 23 -22.73 -56.11 5.43
C ALA A 23 -22.52 -55.98 6.96
N VAL A 24 -21.62 -55.10 7.39
CA VAL A 24 -21.41 -54.78 8.81
C VAL A 24 -22.64 -54.06 9.39
N ALA A 25 -23.21 -53.09 8.68
CA ALA A 25 -24.41 -52.39 9.11
C ALA A 25 -25.63 -53.34 9.26
N TRP A 26 -25.77 -54.31 8.35
CA TRP A 26 -26.88 -55.28 8.38
C TRP A 26 -26.78 -56.28 9.55
N ARG A 27 -25.58 -56.81 9.83
CA ARG A 27 -25.35 -57.71 10.98
C ARG A 27 -25.54 -57.02 12.32
N VAL A 28 -25.24 -55.72 12.37
CA VAL A 28 -25.53 -54.88 13.54
C VAL A 28 -27.05 -54.73 13.68
N ALA A 29 -27.80 -54.49 12.60
CA ALA A 29 -29.26 -54.34 12.66
C ALA A 29 -30.05 -55.59 13.13
N GLU A 30 -29.59 -56.81 12.81
CA GLU A 30 -30.30 -58.06 13.15
C GLU A 30 -30.25 -58.47 14.64
N ASN A 31 -29.28 -57.98 15.43
CA ASN A 31 -29.10 -58.35 16.84
C ASN A 31 -29.52 -57.26 17.85
N ILE A 32 -30.11 -56.17 17.38
CA ILE A 32 -30.37 -54.98 18.17
C ILE A 32 -31.73 -55.08 18.88
N SER A 33 -31.69 -55.26 20.20
CA SER A 33 -32.83 -55.08 21.11
C SER A 33 -33.33 -53.62 21.04
N LYS A 34 -34.57 -53.31 21.46
CA LYS A 34 -35.08 -51.92 21.49
C LYS A 34 -34.14 -50.93 22.21
N LYS A 35 -33.30 -51.40 23.13
CA LYS A 35 -32.26 -50.60 23.81
C LYS A 35 -31.06 -50.26 22.91
N ASP A 36 -30.72 -51.12 21.97
CA ASP A 36 -29.54 -50.94 21.11
C ASP A 36 -29.82 -49.93 19.98
N TYR A 37 -31.09 -49.78 19.55
CA TYR A 37 -31.49 -48.72 18.60
C TYR A 37 -31.31 -47.32 19.21
N ILE A 38 -31.65 -47.17 20.49
CA ILE A 38 -31.48 -45.91 21.22
C ILE A 38 -29.98 -45.59 21.36
N SER A 39 -29.16 -46.60 21.65
CA SER A 39 -27.70 -46.45 21.74
C SER A 39 -27.08 -46.04 20.40
N ALA A 40 -27.40 -46.75 19.31
CA ALA A 40 -26.90 -46.44 17.98
C ALA A 40 -27.33 -45.04 17.50
N PHE A 41 -28.59 -44.67 17.75
CA PHE A 41 -29.09 -43.33 17.46
C PHE A 41 -28.39 -42.26 18.31
N ALA A 42 -28.15 -42.53 19.59
CA ALA A 42 -27.42 -41.62 20.47
C ALA A 42 -25.97 -41.43 20.01
N THR A 43 -25.28 -42.48 19.58
CA THR A 43 -23.93 -42.37 19.01
C THR A 43 -23.93 -41.57 17.71
N LEU A 44 -24.90 -41.81 16.81
CA LEU A 44 -25.03 -41.06 15.56
C LEU A 44 -25.31 -39.58 15.83
N ALA A 45 -26.25 -39.29 16.74
CA ALA A 45 -26.55 -37.93 17.16
C ALA A 45 -25.33 -37.25 17.80
N ALA A 46 -24.62 -37.94 18.68
CA ALA A 46 -23.40 -37.42 19.31
C ALA A 46 -22.30 -37.10 18.28
N ALA A 47 -22.06 -38.00 17.31
CA ALA A 47 -21.11 -37.77 16.23
C ALA A 47 -21.52 -36.58 15.34
N PHE A 48 -22.81 -36.48 15.00
CA PHE A 48 -23.34 -35.36 14.22
C PHE A 48 -23.20 -34.02 14.95
N PHE A 49 -23.58 -33.95 16.23
CA PHE A 49 -23.39 -32.73 17.02
C PHE A 49 -21.91 -32.40 17.20
N GLY A 50 -21.04 -33.38 17.45
CA GLY A 50 -19.59 -33.18 17.53
C GLY A 50 -19.02 -32.56 16.25
N ALA A 51 -19.36 -33.12 15.08
CA ALA A 51 -18.95 -32.58 13.79
C ALA A 51 -19.51 -31.17 13.53
N MET A 52 -20.78 -30.92 13.87
CA MET A 52 -21.40 -29.61 13.74
C MET A 52 -20.73 -28.55 14.62
N PHE A 53 -20.40 -28.89 15.88
CA PHE A 53 -19.69 -28.00 16.79
C PHE A 53 -18.26 -27.72 16.29
N ALA A 54 -17.53 -28.74 15.85
CA ALA A 54 -16.20 -28.59 15.28
C ALA A 54 -16.21 -27.71 14.03
N PHE A 55 -17.17 -27.93 13.14
CA PHE A 55 -17.33 -27.13 11.92
C PHE A 55 -17.66 -25.67 12.23
N ARG A 56 -18.58 -25.41 13.19
CA ARG A 56 -18.89 -24.05 13.64
C ARG A 56 -17.69 -23.35 14.29
N LEU A 57 -16.90 -24.07 15.08
CA LEU A 57 -15.67 -23.53 15.68
C LEU A 57 -14.66 -23.17 14.59
N GLN A 58 -14.43 -24.07 13.64
CA GLN A 58 -13.52 -23.84 12.51
C GLN A 58 -13.96 -22.65 11.64
N GLN A 59 -15.27 -22.49 11.40
CA GLN A 59 -15.78 -21.32 10.68
C GLN A 59 -15.48 -20.01 11.43
N ARG A 60 -15.71 -19.98 12.75
CA ARG A 60 -15.40 -18.81 13.58
C ARG A 60 -13.91 -18.47 13.57
N GLU A 61 -13.04 -19.48 13.60
CA GLU A 61 -11.59 -19.27 13.51
C GLU A 61 -11.20 -18.69 12.16
N LYS A 62 -11.71 -19.25 11.06
CA LYS A 62 -11.47 -18.73 9.70
C LYS A 62 -11.96 -17.31 9.51
N ASP A 63 -13.13 -16.97 10.04
CA ASP A 63 -13.68 -15.61 9.98
C ASP A 63 -12.83 -14.62 10.79
N ARG A 64 -12.35 -15.05 11.96
CA ARG A 64 -11.42 -14.26 12.77
C ARG A 64 -10.09 -14.03 12.04
N GLU A 65 -9.47 -15.08 11.51
CA GLU A 65 -8.22 -14.99 10.75
C GLU A 65 -8.37 -14.08 9.53
N ARG A 66 -9.47 -14.22 8.78
CA ARG A 66 -9.76 -13.35 7.64
C ARG A 66 -9.89 -11.89 8.07
N ARG A 67 -10.57 -11.64 9.18
CA ARG A 67 -10.75 -10.27 9.71
C ARG A 67 -9.42 -9.67 10.18
N GLU A 68 -8.60 -10.44 10.90
CA GLU A 68 -7.26 -10.01 11.34
C GLU A 68 -6.36 -9.68 10.15
N LEU A 69 -6.39 -10.52 9.11
CA LEU A 69 -5.66 -10.27 7.87
C LEU A 69 -6.11 -8.96 7.20
N GLN A 70 -7.40 -8.72 7.08
CA GLN A 70 -7.94 -7.47 6.51
C GLN A 70 -7.47 -6.24 7.30
N ILE A 71 -7.48 -6.30 8.63
CA ILE A 71 -6.98 -5.23 9.50
C ILE A 71 -5.48 -5.02 9.31
N ALA A 72 -4.70 -6.09 9.16
CA ALA A 72 -3.27 -6.01 8.88
C ALA A 72 -3.00 -5.31 7.53
N ARG A 73 -3.71 -5.68 6.46
CA ARG A 73 -3.60 -5.04 5.14
C ARG A 73 -4.00 -3.57 5.16
N ALA A 74 -5.06 -3.24 5.88
CA ALA A 74 -5.49 -1.86 6.08
C ALA A 74 -4.41 -1.01 6.79
N ASN A 75 -3.77 -1.55 7.83
CA ASN A 75 -2.68 -0.86 8.52
C ASN A 75 -1.42 -0.74 7.64
N GLU A 76 -1.13 -1.74 6.82
CA GLU A 76 -0.03 -1.68 5.85
C GLU A 76 -0.23 -0.54 4.84
N ALA A 77 -1.46 -0.36 4.34
CA ALA A 77 -1.81 0.76 3.48
C ALA A 77 -1.64 2.11 4.19
N LEU A 78 -2.15 2.26 5.42
CA LEU A 78 -1.94 3.48 6.22
C LEU A 78 -0.45 3.78 6.45
N GLN A 79 0.34 2.77 6.79
CA GLN A 79 1.77 2.92 7.00
C GLN A 79 2.47 3.40 5.73
N ARG A 80 2.04 2.92 4.56
CA ARG A 80 2.59 3.35 3.27
C ARG A 80 2.27 4.82 2.97
N VAL A 81 1.04 5.28 3.21
CA VAL A 81 0.69 6.72 3.10
C VAL A 81 1.55 7.57 4.05
N ILE A 82 1.75 7.10 5.29
CA ILE A 82 2.58 7.80 6.28
C ILE A 82 4.04 7.88 5.82
N ARG A 83 4.60 6.83 5.22
CA ARG A 83 5.95 6.90 4.64
C ARG A 83 6.04 7.92 3.50
N MET A 84 5.07 7.94 2.59
CA MET A 84 5.01 8.94 1.52
C MET A 84 4.96 10.37 2.09
N LEU A 85 4.10 10.59 3.09
CA LEU A 85 4.00 11.87 3.81
C LEU A 85 5.36 12.27 4.39
N ASN A 86 6.06 11.35 5.06
CA ASN A 86 7.38 11.63 5.64
C ASN A 86 8.42 11.98 4.58
N ILE A 87 8.47 11.26 3.45
CA ILE A 87 9.40 11.53 2.34
C ILE A 87 9.15 12.94 1.79
N VAL A 88 7.90 13.26 1.44
CA VAL A 88 7.56 14.58 0.87
C VAL A 88 7.76 15.69 1.90
N GLY A 89 7.45 15.43 3.18
CA GLY A 89 7.62 16.40 4.27
C GLY A 89 9.08 16.70 4.55
N ASP A 90 9.95 15.69 4.52
CA ASP A 90 11.39 15.85 4.66
C ASP A 90 11.97 16.65 3.50
N TYR A 91 11.56 16.33 2.27
CA TYR A 91 11.96 17.07 1.07
C TYR A 91 11.50 18.54 1.15
N ARG A 92 10.26 18.78 1.56
CA ARG A 92 9.74 20.15 1.73
C ARG A 92 10.63 20.96 2.66
N THR A 93 10.86 20.44 3.86
CA THR A 93 11.53 21.17 4.94
C THR A 93 13.02 21.38 4.66
N LYS A 94 13.70 20.39 4.09
CA LYS A 94 15.15 20.45 3.82
C LYS A 94 15.51 21.12 2.50
N VAL A 95 14.64 21.08 1.50
CA VAL A 95 14.99 21.46 0.11
C VAL A 95 14.14 22.59 -0.41
N VAL A 96 12.81 22.53 -0.25
CA VAL A 96 11.88 23.52 -0.82
C VAL A 96 11.82 24.79 0.01
N ASP A 97 11.58 24.68 1.31
CA ASP A 97 11.34 25.83 2.18
C ASP A 97 12.53 26.83 2.22
N PRO A 98 13.82 26.39 2.20
CA PRO A 98 14.96 27.30 2.15
C PRO A 98 15.03 28.19 0.89
N VAL A 99 14.40 27.79 -0.22
CA VAL A 99 14.51 28.48 -1.53
C VAL A 99 13.17 29.01 -2.03
N ARG A 100 12.07 28.71 -1.34
CA ARG A 100 10.69 29.06 -1.74
C ARG A 100 10.48 30.56 -2.02
N HIS A 101 11.16 31.41 -1.26
CA HIS A 101 11.04 32.87 -1.37
C HIS A 101 11.91 33.49 -2.49
N MET A 102 12.76 32.69 -3.15
CA MET A 102 13.72 33.18 -4.15
C MET A 102 13.12 33.36 -5.54
N GLY A 103 11.83 33.04 -5.74
CA GLY A 103 11.16 33.14 -7.03
C GLY A 103 11.88 32.30 -8.10
N GLN A 104 12.19 32.89 -9.24
CA GLN A 104 12.85 32.17 -10.33
C GLN A 104 14.31 31.80 -10.00
N ALA A 105 14.98 32.50 -9.07
CA ALA A 105 16.34 32.15 -8.66
C ALA A 105 16.40 30.79 -7.93
N ALA A 106 15.26 30.29 -7.42
CA ALA A 106 15.16 28.94 -6.87
C ALA A 106 15.59 27.86 -7.88
N ALA A 107 15.45 28.10 -9.19
CA ALA A 107 15.79 27.14 -10.24
C ALA A 107 17.23 26.64 -10.14
N VAL A 108 18.16 27.53 -9.79
CA VAL A 108 19.59 27.24 -9.63
C VAL A 108 20.01 27.12 -8.17
N SER A 109 19.33 27.80 -7.24
CA SER A 109 19.67 27.77 -5.82
C SER A 109 19.17 26.51 -5.10
N MET A 110 18.11 25.87 -5.60
CA MET A 110 17.59 24.64 -5.02
C MET A 110 18.59 23.50 -5.23
N LYS A 111 19.12 22.96 -4.14
CA LYS A 111 20.15 21.93 -4.19
C LYS A 111 19.62 20.65 -4.87
N PRO A 112 20.43 19.97 -5.70
CA PRO A 112 20.10 18.62 -6.15
C PRO A 112 20.09 17.67 -4.94
N THR A 113 19.21 16.68 -4.96
CA THR A 113 19.12 15.64 -3.94
C THR A 113 19.53 14.29 -4.50
N LEU A 114 19.92 13.36 -3.63
CA LEU A 114 20.07 11.97 -4.03
C LEU A 114 18.70 11.40 -4.42
N SER A 115 18.69 10.54 -5.44
CA SER A 115 17.48 9.82 -5.83
C SER A 115 17.13 8.82 -4.73
N GLU A 116 15.89 8.85 -4.27
CA GLU A 116 15.36 7.90 -3.30
C GLU A 116 14.68 6.74 -4.02
N ASP A 117 14.97 5.50 -3.60
CA ASP A 117 14.24 4.34 -4.09
C ASP A 117 12.83 4.30 -3.48
N VAL A 118 11.87 4.87 -4.20
CA VAL A 118 10.46 4.90 -3.84
C VAL A 118 9.65 3.78 -4.50
N SER A 119 10.30 2.76 -5.07
CA SER A 119 9.62 1.68 -5.78
C SER A 119 8.70 0.84 -4.88
N ARG A 120 8.91 0.87 -3.57
CA ARG A 120 8.15 0.10 -2.56
C ARG A 120 6.89 0.82 -2.08
N GLU A 121 6.73 2.08 -2.47
CA GLU A 121 5.67 2.98 -2.05
C GLU A 121 4.49 2.83 -3.02
N ARG A 122 4.14 1.58 -3.34
CA ARG A 122 3.01 1.21 -4.18
C ARG A 122 1.98 0.41 -3.40
N PHE A 123 0.71 0.74 -3.56
CA PHE A 123 -0.38 0.01 -2.96
C PHE A 123 -0.66 -1.25 -3.78
N ASP A 124 -0.84 -2.36 -3.08
CA ASP A 124 -1.47 -3.53 -3.66
C ASP A 124 -2.99 -3.38 -3.52
N VAL A 125 -3.65 -3.01 -4.63
CA VAL A 125 -5.11 -2.84 -4.65
C VAL A 125 -5.84 -4.17 -4.36
N ALA A 126 -5.23 -5.32 -4.68
CA ALA A 126 -5.82 -6.62 -4.39
C ALA A 126 -5.88 -6.90 -2.89
N ASP A 127 -4.90 -6.41 -2.11
CA ASP A 127 -4.88 -6.51 -0.65
C ASP A 127 -6.02 -5.72 0.01
N LEU A 128 -6.59 -4.73 -0.69
CA LEU A 128 -7.74 -3.93 -0.25
C LEU A 128 -9.07 -4.37 -0.89
N SER A 129 -9.11 -5.50 -1.61
CA SER A 129 -10.33 -5.99 -2.28
C SER A 129 -11.52 -6.29 -1.35
N PHE A 130 -11.29 -6.35 -0.03
CA PHE A 130 -12.37 -6.48 0.96
C PHE A 130 -13.18 -5.18 1.14
N MET A 131 -12.69 -4.04 0.65
CA MET A 131 -13.35 -2.73 0.65
C MET A 131 -14.39 -2.70 -0.48
N VAL A 132 -15.66 -2.90 -0.13
CA VAL A 132 -16.75 -3.21 -1.08
C VAL A 132 -17.86 -2.17 -1.11
N THR A 133 -18.02 -1.34 -0.08
CA THR A 133 -19.00 -0.24 -0.14
C THR A 133 -18.51 0.87 -1.07
N LYS A 134 -19.41 1.76 -1.50
CA LYS A 134 -19.06 2.87 -2.38
C LYS A 134 -18.00 3.78 -1.75
N GLU A 135 -18.16 4.11 -0.47
CA GLU A 135 -17.26 4.97 0.28
C GLU A 135 -15.90 4.30 0.48
N GLU A 136 -15.91 2.99 0.72
CA GLU A 136 -14.72 2.17 0.83
C GLU A 136 -13.93 2.12 -0.48
N GLN A 137 -14.62 1.86 -1.59
CA GLN A 137 -14.01 1.84 -2.93
C GLN A 137 -13.47 3.21 -3.33
N GLN A 138 -14.17 4.29 -2.98
CA GLN A 138 -13.68 5.65 -3.21
C GLN A 138 -12.37 5.89 -2.45
N ALA A 139 -12.28 5.49 -1.18
CA ALA A 139 -11.03 5.62 -0.42
C ALA A 139 -9.87 4.83 -1.05
N VAL A 140 -10.11 3.63 -1.57
CA VAL A 140 -9.09 2.84 -2.30
C VAL A 140 -8.66 3.55 -3.59
N PHE A 141 -9.62 4.12 -4.33
CA PHE A 141 -9.33 4.88 -5.53
C PHE A 141 -8.51 6.14 -5.24
N ASP A 142 -8.83 6.85 -4.17
CA ASP A 142 -8.09 8.04 -3.73
C ASP A 142 -6.64 7.67 -3.40
N LEU A 143 -6.39 6.55 -2.70
CA LEU A 143 -5.02 6.05 -2.45
C LEU A 143 -4.24 5.79 -3.74
N TRP A 144 -4.88 5.18 -4.74
CA TRP A 144 -4.25 4.92 -6.02
C TRP A 144 -3.89 6.22 -6.77
N LEU A 145 -4.78 7.22 -6.72
CA LEU A 145 -4.50 8.55 -7.29
C LEU A 145 -3.32 9.21 -6.57
N GLU A 146 -3.29 9.14 -5.24
CA GLU A 146 -2.21 9.72 -4.44
C GLU A 146 -0.87 9.01 -4.62
N GLU A 147 -0.86 7.69 -4.80
CA GLU A 147 0.35 6.96 -5.22
C GLU A 147 0.91 7.53 -6.52
N ARG A 148 0.03 7.74 -7.52
CA ARG A 148 0.45 8.26 -8.82
C ARG A 148 0.98 9.68 -8.72
N ARG A 149 0.31 10.54 -7.93
CA ARG A 149 0.77 11.91 -7.66
C ARG A 149 2.15 11.91 -7.00
N PHE A 150 2.31 11.12 -5.93
CA PHE A 150 3.58 10.95 -5.23
C PHE A 150 4.71 10.52 -6.18
N HIS A 151 4.50 9.48 -7.00
CA HIS A 151 5.53 9.03 -7.95
C HIS A 151 5.83 10.08 -9.03
N THR A 152 4.84 10.85 -9.47
CA THR A 152 5.03 11.92 -10.45
C THR A 152 5.90 13.02 -9.86
N LEU A 153 5.67 13.39 -8.60
CA LEU A 153 6.51 14.35 -7.87
C LEU A 153 7.95 13.83 -7.75
N MET A 154 8.14 12.57 -7.33
CA MET A 154 9.48 11.98 -7.20
C MET A 154 10.23 11.94 -8.54
N GLN A 155 9.54 11.60 -9.64
CA GLN A 155 10.12 11.64 -10.99
C GLN A 155 10.52 13.06 -11.42
N ALA A 156 9.72 14.08 -11.05
CA ALA A 156 10.06 15.47 -11.33
C ALA A 156 11.33 15.90 -10.56
N ILE A 157 11.44 15.50 -9.29
CA ILE A 157 12.63 15.72 -8.45
C ILE A 157 13.86 15.06 -9.08
N ASP A 158 13.79 13.77 -9.42
CA ASP A 158 14.89 13.05 -10.06
C ASP A 158 15.30 13.69 -11.38
N ARG A 159 14.33 14.06 -12.22
CA ARG A 159 14.60 14.71 -13.50
C ARG A 159 15.29 16.07 -13.30
N ARG A 160 14.84 16.86 -12.32
CA ARG A 160 15.46 18.14 -11.98
C ARG A 160 16.90 17.93 -11.51
N THR A 161 17.11 17.02 -10.56
CA THR A 161 18.44 16.65 -10.05
C THR A 161 19.37 16.28 -11.20
N LYS A 162 18.90 15.44 -12.13
CA LYS A 162 19.69 15.03 -13.29
C LYS A 162 20.09 16.21 -14.17
N ILE A 163 19.16 17.09 -14.53
CA ILE A 163 19.47 18.28 -15.33
C ILE A 163 20.46 19.18 -14.58
N HIS A 164 20.30 19.32 -13.26
CA HIS A 164 21.19 20.14 -12.45
C HIS A 164 22.62 19.60 -12.43
N LEU A 165 22.79 18.30 -12.12
CA LEU A 165 24.10 17.67 -11.95
C LEU A 165 24.80 17.39 -13.29
N ASP A 166 24.05 16.90 -14.29
CA ASP A 166 24.65 16.41 -15.55
C ASP A 166 24.81 17.53 -16.58
N GLU A 167 23.94 18.56 -16.55
CA GLU A 167 23.88 19.58 -17.61
C GLU A 167 24.28 20.98 -17.10
N TYR A 168 23.70 21.45 -16.00
CA TYR A 168 23.95 22.80 -15.49
C TYR A 168 25.30 22.93 -14.77
N GLN A 169 25.56 22.08 -13.78
CA GLN A 169 26.71 22.21 -12.89
C GLN A 169 28.06 22.15 -13.61
N PRO A 170 28.30 21.25 -14.59
CA PRO A 170 29.57 21.22 -15.31
C PRO A 170 29.85 22.52 -16.07
N ILE A 171 28.82 23.13 -16.66
CA ILE A 171 28.95 24.40 -17.39
C ILE A 171 29.17 25.55 -16.39
N ALA A 172 28.44 25.55 -15.28
CA ALA A 172 28.56 26.57 -14.24
C ALA A 172 29.95 26.58 -13.59
N GLU A 173 30.54 25.41 -13.37
CA GLU A 173 31.90 25.27 -12.84
C GLU A 173 32.96 25.69 -13.87
N ALA A 174 32.86 25.20 -15.11
CA ALA A 174 33.80 25.56 -16.18
C ALA A 174 33.85 27.07 -16.45
N LYS A 175 32.71 27.76 -16.32
CA LYS A 175 32.59 29.21 -16.50
C LYS A 175 32.71 30.01 -15.20
N LYS A 176 32.99 29.36 -14.06
CA LYS A 176 33.07 29.98 -12.72
C LYS A 176 31.87 30.87 -12.38
N LEU A 177 30.67 30.43 -12.78
CA LEU A 177 29.45 31.21 -12.59
C LEU A 177 29.16 31.48 -11.10
N HIS A 178 29.56 30.57 -10.21
CA HIS A 178 29.43 30.73 -8.76
C HIS A 178 30.26 31.89 -8.17
N GLU A 179 31.31 32.36 -8.85
CA GLU A 179 32.13 33.50 -8.40
C GLU A 179 31.52 34.86 -8.82
N ARG A 180 30.53 34.88 -9.71
CA ARG A 180 29.92 36.10 -10.27
C ARG A 180 28.77 36.56 -9.36
N ARG A 181 28.84 37.79 -8.85
CA ARG A 181 27.89 38.33 -7.87
C ARG A 181 26.51 38.74 -8.44
N ASP A 182 26.40 38.97 -9.75
CA ASP A 182 25.20 39.54 -10.38
C ASP A 182 24.72 38.72 -11.59
N LEU A 183 24.56 37.41 -11.43
CA LEU A 183 24.02 36.56 -12.50
C LEU A 183 22.49 36.66 -12.55
N THR A 184 21.98 37.32 -13.58
CA THR A 184 20.56 37.28 -13.91
C THR A 184 20.22 35.96 -14.62
N LEU A 185 18.95 35.56 -14.61
CA LEU A 185 18.51 34.37 -15.33
C LEU A 185 18.71 34.49 -16.84
N ASP A 186 18.60 35.69 -17.41
CA ASP A 186 18.87 35.89 -18.85
C ASP A 186 20.36 35.74 -19.18
N ALA A 187 21.23 36.18 -18.27
CA ALA A 187 22.67 35.88 -18.37
C ALA A 187 22.91 34.37 -18.29
N LEU A 188 22.26 33.66 -17.34
CA LEU A 188 22.37 32.20 -17.24
C LEU A 188 21.84 31.48 -18.49
N ARG A 189 20.73 31.94 -19.09
CA ARG A 189 20.22 31.41 -20.36
C ARG A 189 21.22 31.57 -21.49
N THR A 190 21.91 32.70 -21.54
CA THR A 190 22.93 32.97 -22.56
C THR A 190 24.16 32.09 -22.35
N GLU A 191 24.57 31.89 -21.10
CA GLU A 191 25.79 31.16 -20.76
C GLU A 191 25.63 29.64 -20.78
N VAL A 192 24.52 29.12 -20.27
CA VAL A 192 24.26 27.66 -20.14
C VAL A 192 23.40 27.14 -21.29
N GLY A 193 22.52 27.99 -21.82
CA GLY A 193 21.56 27.65 -22.85
C GLY A 193 20.11 27.64 -22.33
N PRO A 194 19.15 28.11 -23.14
CA PRO A 194 17.76 28.29 -22.71
C PRO A 194 17.11 26.96 -22.29
N ARG A 195 17.38 25.87 -23.02
CA ARG A 195 16.81 24.54 -22.71
C ARG A 195 17.06 24.09 -21.27
N VAL A 196 18.28 24.28 -20.76
CA VAL A 196 18.68 23.83 -19.42
C VAL A 196 18.03 24.71 -18.36
N ILE A 197 18.14 26.04 -18.53
CA ILE A 197 17.62 26.99 -17.55
C ILE A 197 16.09 26.96 -17.50
N ASP A 198 15.41 27.01 -18.64
CA ASP A 198 13.95 26.97 -18.67
C ASP A 198 13.41 25.62 -18.15
N GLY A 199 14.12 24.52 -18.42
CA GLY A 199 13.80 23.20 -17.87
C GLY A 199 13.93 23.15 -16.34
N LEU A 200 15.04 23.70 -15.79
CA LEU A 200 15.22 23.81 -14.34
C LEU A 200 14.16 24.72 -13.72
N THR A 201 13.86 25.87 -14.32
CA THR A 201 12.83 26.78 -13.82
C THR A 201 11.47 26.10 -13.79
N ALA A 202 11.04 25.48 -14.90
CA ALA A 202 9.75 24.81 -14.99
C ALA A 202 9.60 23.68 -13.97
N LEU A 203 10.60 22.79 -13.86
CA LEU A 203 10.58 21.69 -12.90
C LEU A 203 10.63 22.19 -11.45
N THR A 204 11.42 23.22 -11.17
CA THR A 204 11.51 23.80 -9.82
C THR A 204 10.17 24.41 -9.41
N SER A 205 9.54 25.20 -10.27
CA SER A 205 8.22 25.76 -10.01
C SER A 205 7.16 24.67 -9.82
N TYR A 206 7.19 23.62 -10.65
CA TYR A 206 6.33 22.46 -10.48
C TYR A 206 6.53 21.79 -9.12
N ILE A 207 7.77 21.46 -8.74
CA ILE A 207 8.10 20.79 -7.48
C ILE A 207 7.67 21.62 -6.27
N ILE A 208 7.97 22.93 -6.24
CA ILE A 208 7.61 23.80 -5.11
C ILE A 208 6.10 23.77 -4.86
N LYS A 209 5.30 23.81 -5.92
CA LYS A 209 3.83 23.75 -5.82
C LYS A 209 3.37 22.34 -5.43
N ASP A 210 3.85 21.33 -6.15
CA ASP A 210 3.31 19.97 -6.08
C ASP A 210 3.69 19.26 -4.77
N VAL A 211 4.78 19.68 -4.09
CA VAL A 211 5.12 19.22 -2.74
C VAL A 211 4.02 19.57 -1.73
N ASP A 212 3.50 20.80 -1.75
CA ASP A 212 2.45 21.21 -0.80
C ASP A 212 1.12 20.55 -1.13
N ASP A 213 0.77 20.53 -2.43
CA ASP A 213 -0.46 19.89 -2.90
C ASP A 213 -0.47 18.40 -2.54
N THR A 214 0.65 17.69 -2.75
CA THR A 214 0.82 16.27 -2.44
C THR A 214 0.75 16.00 -0.94
N LEU A 215 1.34 16.87 -0.09
CA LEU A 215 1.22 16.72 1.36
C LEU A 215 -0.22 16.88 1.84
N ALA A 216 -0.93 17.89 1.32
CA ALA A 216 -2.33 18.13 1.67
C ALA A 216 -3.22 16.97 1.22
N SER A 217 -3.04 16.49 -0.01
CA SER A 217 -3.87 15.41 -0.57
C SER A 217 -3.57 14.04 0.06
N LEU A 218 -2.31 13.70 0.32
CA LEU A 218 -1.94 12.48 1.07
C LEU A 218 -2.52 12.50 2.49
N THR A 219 -2.53 13.66 3.16
CA THR A 219 -3.13 13.81 4.50
C THR A 219 -4.64 13.55 4.43
N ALA A 220 -5.33 14.15 3.45
CA ALA A 220 -6.75 13.94 3.24
C ALA A 220 -7.10 12.47 2.92
N ALA A 221 -6.28 11.80 2.09
CA ALA A 221 -6.45 10.39 1.75
C ALA A 221 -6.22 9.48 2.97
N LYS A 222 -5.19 9.76 3.79
CA LYS A 222 -4.95 9.08 5.07
C LYS A 222 -6.17 9.18 5.99
N ASP A 223 -6.69 10.38 6.18
CA ASP A 223 -7.80 10.65 7.09
C ASP A 223 -9.10 9.99 6.59
N THR A 224 -9.36 10.06 5.28
CA THR A 224 -10.49 9.40 4.62
C THR A 224 -10.42 7.89 4.79
N LEU A 225 -9.28 7.27 4.46
CA LEU A 225 -9.07 5.84 4.62
C LEU A 225 -9.29 5.42 6.08
N ARG A 226 -8.70 6.15 7.02
CA ARG A 226 -8.83 5.84 8.45
C ARG A 226 -10.27 5.96 8.95
N ALA A 227 -11.02 6.96 8.49
CA ALA A 227 -12.43 7.12 8.86
C ALA A 227 -13.26 5.93 8.39
N VAL A 228 -13.08 5.52 7.13
CA VAL A 228 -13.74 4.34 6.55
C VAL A 228 -13.38 3.06 7.31
N LEU A 229 -12.10 2.87 7.64
CA LEU A 229 -11.63 1.68 8.36
C LEU A 229 -12.21 1.60 9.78
N LYS A 230 -12.36 2.73 10.48
CA LYS A 230 -13.00 2.78 11.81
C LYS A 230 -14.48 2.40 11.76
N LEU A 231 -15.18 2.79 10.69
CA LEU A 231 -16.57 2.40 10.48
C LEU A 231 -16.69 0.89 10.17
N ARG A 232 -15.81 0.37 9.30
CA ARG A 232 -15.82 -1.04 8.91
C ARG A 232 -15.39 -1.98 10.02
N PHE A 233 -14.41 -1.59 10.83
CA PHE A 233 -13.87 -2.39 11.92
C PHE A 233 -14.00 -1.68 13.27
N PRO A 234 -15.22 -1.60 13.84
CA PRO A 234 -15.44 -0.98 15.13
C PRO A 234 -14.57 -1.59 16.24
N GLY A 235 -14.05 -0.72 17.12
CA GLY A 235 -13.21 -1.09 18.26
C GLY A 235 -11.76 -1.47 17.90
N GLN A 236 -11.37 -1.46 16.62
CA GLN A 236 -9.99 -1.71 16.21
C GLN A 236 -9.15 -0.45 16.26
N LYS A 237 -7.85 -0.62 16.54
CA LYS A 237 -6.86 0.47 16.51
C LYS A 237 -6.24 0.53 15.12
N PHE A 238 -6.23 1.71 14.54
CA PHE A 238 -5.58 2.02 13.27
C PHE A 238 -4.49 3.06 13.50
N LEU A 239 -3.41 2.95 12.73
CA LEU A 239 -2.29 3.89 12.78
C LEU A 239 -2.77 5.33 12.58
N ASP A 240 -2.25 6.22 13.41
CA ASP A 240 -2.55 7.65 13.40
C ASP A 240 -1.31 8.42 13.83
N PHE A 241 -0.36 8.55 12.91
CA PHE A 241 0.80 9.38 13.14
C PHE A 241 0.60 10.70 12.40
N GLU A 242 0.96 11.77 13.09
CA GLU A 242 1.17 13.07 12.46
C GLU A 242 2.60 13.13 11.93
N LEU A 243 2.79 13.94 10.90
CA LEU A 243 4.13 14.32 10.44
C LEU A 243 4.93 14.84 11.63
N ILE A 244 6.14 14.32 11.82
CA ILE A 244 7.08 14.89 12.78
C ILE A 244 7.36 16.31 12.29
N LYS A 245 6.77 17.31 12.96
CA LYS A 245 7.15 18.71 12.73
C LYS A 245 8.61 18.80 13.14
N PRO A 246 9.55 19.18 12.24
CA PRO A 246 10.89 19.47 12.69
C PRO A 246 10.76 20.59 13.72
N GLU A 247 11.20 20.35 14.95
CA GLU A 247 11.44 21.43 15.89
C GLU A 247 12.43 22.36 15.19
N ILE A 248 11.94 23.51 14.73
CA ILE A 248 12.81 24.62 14.42
C ILE A 248 13.42 24.95 15.78
N SER A 249 14.61 24.41 16.07
CA SER A 249 15.46 24.98 17.09
C SER A 249 15.67 26.41 16.67
N ALA A 250 14.88 27.29 17.27
CA ALA A 250 15.14 28.71 17.33
C ALA A 250 16.42 28.89 18.15
N THR A 251 17.55 28.50 17.57
CA THR A 251 18.86 28.83 18.10
C THR A 251 19.11 30.26 17.66
N LYS A 252 18.79 31.15 18.62
CA LYS A 252 19.20 32.54 18.82
C LYS A 252 20.07 33.20 17.75
#